data_AF-A0A183KFE6-F1
#
_entry.id   AF-A0A183KFE6-F1
#
_cell.length_a   1.000
_cell.length_b   1.000
_cell.length_c   1.000
_cell.angle_alpha   90.00
_cell.angle_beta   90.00
_cell.angle_gamma   90.00
#
_symmetry.space_group_name_H-M   'P 1'
#
loop_
_entity.id
_entity.type
_entity.pdbx_description
1 polymer ?
#
loop_
_entity_poly.entity_id
_entity_poly.type
_entity_poly.pdbx_seq_one_letter_code
_entity_poly.pdbx_strand_id
1 'polypeptide(L)'
;MRPTENNLTLNIMVDFFVQENSPINTLINKVIATDADSEKNAEIKYQLSQDGEEYFTIHQLDGTIYTKIIFDRELKQNYRFQVYANDNGQPIALTATTTIEVTIVDVNDNTPMFVGLDRDNCYHFRIAENQPPNTYVGMLKRFDIYMLIWLVFCFSKLIFYGMVSLTPCLTLLLYPNLKPIVAPEWLQDEFICNSYLKELL
;
A
#
# COMPACT_ATOMS: atom_id res chain seq x y z
N MET A 1 -10.88 13.37 -50.59
CA MET A 1 -9.64 13.24 -49.81
C MET A 1 -9.25 14.61 -49.27
N ARG A 2 -8.90 14.68 -47.98
CA ARG A 2 -8.86 15.83 -47.04
C ARG A 2 -10.18 16.05 -46.27
N PRO A 3 -10.15 16.34 -44.95
CA PRO A 3 -9.07 17.00 -44.21
C PRO A 3 -8.24 16.13 -43.26
N THR A 4 -6.96 16.47 -43.17
CA THR A 4 -6.02 16.21 -42.06
C THR A 4 -6.42 17.08 -40.87
N GLU A 5 -7.48 16.70 -40.16
CA GLU A 5 -7.94 17.44 -38.97
C GLU A 5 -7.72 16.59 -37.71
N ASN A 6 -7.10 17.22 -36.71
CA ASN A 6 -6.64 16.69 -35.43
C ASN A 6 -7.74 16.00 -34.60
N ASN A 7 -8.23 14.82 -35.01
CA ASN A 7 -9.38 14.18 -34.37
C ASN A 7 -9.01 12.96 -33.52
N LEU A 8 -7.78 12.45 -33.62
CA LEU A 8 -7.32 11.38 -32.73
C LEU A 8 -7.15 11.94 -31.32
N THR A 9 -8.04 11.54 -30.42
CA THR A 9 -8.05 11.94 -29.01
C THR A 9 -7.94 10.70 -28.15
N LEU A 10 -7.11 10.76 -27.11
CA LEU A 10 -6.91 9.66 -26.16
C LEU A 10 -7.43 10.08 -24.79
N ASN A 11 -8.58 9.53 -24.42
CA ASN A 11 -9.30 9.92 -23.21
C ASN A 11 -9.06 8.94 -22.07
N ILE A 12 -8.96 9.48 -20.86
CA ILE A 12 -8.97 8.74 -19.61
C ILE A 12 -10.36 8.91 -19.01
N MET A 13 -11.14 7.83 -18.96
CA MET A 13 -12.52 7.89 -18.45
C MET A 13 -12.60 7.57 -16.96
N VAL A 14 -11.56 6.93 -16.40
CA VAL A 14 -11.55 6.40 -15.03
C VAL A 14 -10.11 6.41 -14.50
N ASP A 15 -9.97 6.52 -13.18
CA ASP A 15 -8.69 6.41 -12.49
C ASP A 15 -8.08 5.00 -12.60
N PHE A 16 -6.76 4.90 -12.46
CA PHE A 16 -6.01 3.65 -12.54
C PHE A 16 -5.54 3.23 -11.15
N PHE A 17 -6.20 2.23 -10.59
CA PHE A 17 -5.84 1.64 -9.31
C PHE A 17 -5.59 0.15 -9.45
N VAL A 18 -4.62 -0.36 -8.70
CA VAL A 18 -4.38 -1.81 -8.59
C VAL A 18 -3.95 -2.13 -7.17
N GLN A 19 -4.47 -3.22 -6.60
CA GLN A 19 -4.03 -3.68 -5.29
C GLN A 19 -2.61 -4.23 -5.39
N GLU A 20 -1.76 -3.93 -4.41
CA GLU A 20 -0.50 -4.66 -4.28
C GLU A 20 -0.73 -6.16 -4.09
N ASN A 21 0.31 -6.96 -4.31
CA ASN A 21 0.25 -8.43 -4.28
C ASN A 21 -0.70 -9.05 -5.33
N SER A 22 -1.37 -8.25 -6.16
CA SER A 22 -2.16 -8.75 -7.27
C SER A 22 -1.28 -9.58 -8.21
N PRO A 23 -1.78 -10.72 -8.73
CA PRO A 23 -1.01 -11.55 -9.64
C PRO A 23 -0.67 -10.81 -10.93
N ILE A 24 0.37 -11.29 -11.62
CA ILE A 24 0.72 -10.84 -12.97
C ILE A 24 -0.49 -11.06 -13.89
N ASN A 25 -0.69 -10.16 -14.87
CA ASN A 25 -1.84 -10.09 -15.77
C ASN A 25 -3.17 -9.75 -15.08
N THR A 26 -3.13 -9.07 -13.94
CA THR A 26 -4.34 -8.46 -13.35
C THR A 26 -4.76 -7.27 -14.20
N LEU A 27 -6.05 -7.21 -14.53
CA LEU A 27 -6.67 -6.09 -15.23
C LEU A 27 -6.62 -4.83 -14.35
N ILE A 28 -6.03 -3.75 -14.87
CA ILE A 28 -6.02 -2.45 -14.18
C ILE A 28 -7.20 -1.62 -14.67
N ASN A 29 -7.12 -1.19 -15.92
CA ASN A 29 -8.16 -0.41 -16.57
C ASN A 29 -7.89 -0.35 -18.09
N LYS A 30 -8.69 0.42 -18.83
CA LYS A 30 -8.55 0.60 -20.27
C LYS A 30 -8.51 2.07 -20.65
N VAL A 31 -7.66 2.40 -21.62
CA VAL A 31 -7.73 3.68 -22.32
C VAL A 31 -8.55 3.57 -23.60
N ILE A 32 -9.17 4.68 -23.99
CA ILE A 32 -9.98 4.74 -25.20
C ILE A 32 -9.50 5.92 -26.03
N ALA A 33 -8.97 5.62 -27.21
CA ALA A 33 -8.80 6.59 -28.27
C ALA A 33 -9.97 6.54 -29.25
N THR A 34 -10.33 7.71 -29.77
CA THR A 34 -11.33 7.86 -30.82
C THR A 34 -10.71 8.60 -31.99
N ASP A 35 -10.94 8.07 -33.19
CA ASP A 35 -10.59 8.68 -34.46
C ASP A 35 -11.88 8.90 -35.26
N ALA A 36 -12.03 10.07 -35.88
CA ALA A 36 -13.21 10.41 -36.69
C ALA A 36 -13.08 9.93 -38.15
N ASP A 37 -11.93 9.36 -38.52
CA ASP A 37 -11.69 8.81 -39.84
C ASP A 37 -12.49 7.52 -40.08
N SER A 38 -12.58 7.10 -41.35
CA SER A 38 -13.34 5.92 -41.78
C SER A 38 -12.42 4.79 -42.23
N GLU A 39 -12.93 3.56 -42.17
CA GLU A 39 -12.27 2.35 -42.66
C GLU A 39 -10.90 2.08 -41.99
N LYS A 40 -9.88 1.69 -42.76
CA LYS A 40 -8.55 1.31 -42.24
C LYS A 40 -7.82 2.45 -41.54
N ASN A 41 -8.14 3.70 -41.87
CA ASN A 41 -7.47 4.85 -41.25
C ASN A 41 -7.83 4.98 -39.77
N ALA A 42 -9.01 4.48 -39.34
CA ALA A 42 -9.45 4.47 -37.95
C ALA A 42 -8.94 3.26 -37.14
N GLU A 43 -8.08 2.40 -37.70
CA GLU A 43 -7.47 1.30 -36.94
C GLU A 43 -6.42 1.86 -35.98
N ILE A 44 -6.73 1.87 -34.68
CA ILE A 44 -5.86 2.42 -33.64
C ILE A 44 -5.05 1.32 -32.97
N LYS A 45 -3.74 1.56 -32.82
CA LYS A 45 -2.81 0.71 -32.08
C LYS A 45 -2.25 1.40 -30.86
N TYR A 46 -2.41 0.77 -29.71
CA TYR A 46 -1.96 1.28 -28.42
C TYR A 46 -0.57 0.75 -28.05
N GLN A 47 0.26 1.61 -27.47
CA GLN A 47 1.61 1.30 -27.00
C GLN A 47 1.91 2.09 -25.72
N LEU A 48 2.75 1.52 -24.84
CA LEU A 48 3.23 2.20 -23.64
C LEU A 48 4.60 2.84 -23.93
N SER A 49 4.97 3.87 -23.16
CA SER A 49 6.35 4.31 -23.09
C SER A 49 7.24 3.27 -22.42
N GLN A 50 8.55 3.34 -22.65
CA GLN A 50 9.53 2.40 -22.07
C GLN A 50 9.40 2.28 -20.54
N ASP A 51 9.18 3.40 -19.85
CA ASP A 51 8.94 3.43 -18.40
C ASP A 51 7.68 2.65 -17.98
N GLY A 52 6.64 2.66 -18.82
CA GLY A 52 5.41 1.91 -18.59
C GLY A 52 5.57 0.43 -18.90
N GLU A 53 6.27 0.09 -19.99
CA GLU A 53 6.51 -1.30 -20.41
C GLU A 53 7.35 -2.10 -19.42
N GLU A 54 8.11 -1.45 -18.54
CA GLU A 54 8.84 -2.13 -17.46
C GLU A 54 7.88 -2.81 -16.47
N TYR A 55 6.74 -2.18 -16.16
CA TYR A 55 5.84 -2.58 -15.07
C TYR A 55 4.44 -3.03 -15.54
N PHE A 56 4.04 -2.64 -16.74
CA PHE A 56 2.69 -2.85 -17.28
C PHE A 56 2.75 -3.44 -18.69
N THR A 57 1.62 -4.00 -19.11
CA THR A 57 1.38 -4.39 -20.50
C THR A 57 0.09 -3.74 -20.98
N ILE A 58 0.02 -3.43 -22.28
CA ILE A 58 -1.19 -2.93 -22.92
C ILE A 58 -1.58 -3.83 -24.08
N HIS A 59 -2.85 -4.16 -24.18
CA HIS A 59 -3.37 -4.90 -25.32
C HIS A 59 -3.55 -3.95 -26.50
N GLN A 60 -2.82 -4.24 -27.59
CA GLN A 60 -2.57 -3.29 -28.67
C GLN A 60 -3.83 -2.86 -29.43
N LEU A 61 -4.89 -3.68 -29.45
CA LEU A 61 -6.10 -3.41 -30.25
C LEU A 61 -7.23 -2.74 -29.46
N ASP A 62 -7.29 -2.94 -28.14
CA ASP A 62 -8.40 -2.47 -27.32
C ASP A 62 -7.98 -1.50 -26.23
N GLY A 63 -6.67 -1.27 -26.01
CA GLY A 63 -6.16 -0.32 -25.03
C GLY A 63 -6.27 -0.78 -23.58
N THR A 64 -6.53 -2.07 -23.35
CA THR A 64 -6.64 -2.63 -21.99
C THR A 64 -5.27 -2.82 -21.36
N ILE A 65 -5.07 -2.30 -20.14
CA ILE A 65 -3.79 -2.32 -19.41
C ILE A 65 -3.84 -3.38 -18.30
N TYR A 66 -2.76 -4.16 -18.22
CA TYR A 66 -2.59 -5.23 -17.24
C TYR A 66 -1.26 -5.10 -16.49
N THR A 67 -1.19 -5.67 -15.28
CA THR A 67 0.05 -5.78 -14.51
C THR A 67 1.06 -6.71 -15.21
N LYS A 68 2.33 -6.32 -15.26
CA LYS A 68 3.44 -7.16 -15.75
C LYS A 68 4.24 -7.81 -14.63
N ILE A 69 4.20 -7.19 -13.45
CA ILE A 69 4.87 -7.65 -12.23
C ILE A 69 3.86 -7.70 -11.07
N ILE A 70 4.30 -8.30 -9.96
CA ILE A 70 3.64 -8.15 -8.67
C ILE A 70 4.14 -6.84 -8.05
N PHE A 71 3.22 -5.97 -7.67
CA PHE A 71 3.54 -4.70 -7.05
C PHE A 71 3.62 -4.84 -5.53
N ASP A 72 4.49 -4.04 -4.95
CA ASP A 72 4.70 -3.84 -3.52
C ASP A 72 4.68 -2.32 -3.31
N ARG A 73 3.70 -1.86 -2.53
CA ARG A 73 3.43 -0.44 -2.33
C ARG A 73 4.52 0.21 -1.49
N GLU A 74 5.14 -0.53 -0.57
CA GLU A 74 6.23 -0.08 0.31
C GLU A 74 7.43 0.34 -0.50
N LEU A 75 7.69 -0.40 -1.58
CA LEU A 75 8.75 -0.07 -2.53
C LEU A 75 8.38 1.15 -3.37
N LYS A 76 7.16 1.18 -3.93
CA LYS A 76 6.71 2.29 -4.78
C LYS A 76 5.18 2.32 -4.94
N GLN A 77 4.58 3.41 -4.47
CA GLN A 77 3.12 3.59 -4.49
C GLN A 77 2.53 4.12 -5.82
N ASN A 78 3.29 4.87 -6.63
CA ASN A 78 2.76 5.54 -7.82
C ASN A 78 3.67 5.33 -9.04
N TYR A 79 3.04 5.05 -10.18
CA TYR A 79 3.72 4.85 -11.47
C TYR A 79 3.10 5.77 -12.51
N ARG A 80 3.93 6.61 -13.12
CA ARG A 80 3.50 7.56 -14.14
C ARG A 80 4.22 7.28 -15.45
N PHE A 81 3.46 7.07 -16.53
CA PHE A 81 3.99 6.75 -17.85
C PHE A 81 3.08 7.28 -18.96
N GLN A 82 3.58 7.29 -20.19
CA GLN A 82 2.82 7.73 -21.36
C GLN A 82 2.20 6.55 -22.10
N VAL A 83 1.03 6.79 -22.69
CA VAL A 83 0.38 5.88 -23.62
C VAL A 83 0.21 6.58 -24.95
N TYR A 84 0.59 5.87 -26.01
CA TYR A 84 0.50 6.31 -27.39
C TYR A 84 -0.61 5.52 -28.08
N ALA A 85 -1.51 6.23 -28.74
CA ALA A 85 -2.47 5.67 -29.68
C ALA A 85 -2.07 6.14 -31.07
N ASN A 86 -1.75 5.20 -31.96
CA ASN A 86 -1.37 5.49 -33.33
C ASN A 86 -2.47 5.01 -34.27
N ASP A 87 -2.94 5.88 -35.16
CA ASP A 87 -3.83 5.47 -36.24
C ASP A 87 -3.03 4.81 -37.39
N ASN A 88 -3.74 4.42 -38.46
CA ASN A 88 -3.12 3.91 -39.68
C ASN A 88 -3.37 4.85 -40.88
N GLY A 89 -3.42 6.16 -40.59
CA GLY A 89 -3.68 7.21 -41.57
C GLY A 89 -2.65 7.20 -42.73
N GLN A 90 -3.15 7.47 -43.93
CA GLN A 90 -2.33 7.59 -45.15
C GLN A 90 -2.62 8.95 -45.83
N PRO A 91 -1.61 9.75 -46.20
CA PRO A 91 -0.17 9.44 -46.23
C PRO A 91 0.58 9.66 -44.91
N ILE A 92 -0.06 10.26 -43.90
CA ILE A 92 0.54 10.55 -42.60
C ILE A 92 -0.33 9.88 -41.54
N ALA A 93 0.29 9.08 -40.67
CA ALA A 93 -0.35 8.55 -39.47
C ALA A 93 -0.27 9.56 -38.33
N LEU A 94 -1.30 9.66 -37.51
CA LEU A 94 -1.32 10.50 -36.32
C LEU A 94 -1.10 9.68 -35.06
N THR A 95 -0.50 10.33 -34.06
CA THR A 95 -0.27 9.77 -32.74
C THR A 95 -0.88 10.68 -31.69
N ALA A 96 -1.84 10.16 -30.92
CA ALA A 96 -2.32 10.79 -29.71
C ALA A 96 -1.55 10.25 -28.49
N THR A 97 -1.26 11.14 -27.55
CA THR A 97 -0.51 10.80 -26.33
C THR A 97 -1.30 11.23 -25.12
N THR A 98 -1.32 10.39 -24.09
CA THR A 98 -1.83 10.75 -22.76
C THR A 98 -0.87 10.26 -21.69
N THR A 99 -0.96 10.83 -20.50
CA THR A 99 -0.18 10.41 -19.34
C THR A 99 -1.10 9.69 -18.36
N ILE A 100 -0.73 8.47 -18.00
CA ILE A 100 -1.43 7.67 -17.00
C ILE A 100 -0.62 7.69 -15.71
N GLU A 101 -1.34 7.82 -14.59
CA GLU A 101 -0.80 7.59 -13.25
C GLU A 101 -1.56 6.42 -12.63
N VAL A 102 -0.83 5.34 -12.35
CA VAL A 102 -1.35 4.16 -11.66
C VAL A 102 -0.96 4.25 -10.19
N THR A 103 -1.95 4.18 -9.31
CA THR A 103 -1.76 4.14 -7.86
C THR A 103 -1.91 2.71 -7.35
N ILE A 104 -0.89 2.25 -6.62
CA ILE A 104 -0.90 0.97 -5.94
C ILE A 104 -1.66 1.13 -4.61
N VAL A 105 -2.73 0.35 -4.47
CA VAL A 105 -3.59 0.35 -3.29
C VAL A 105 -3.03 -0.60 -2.26
N ASP A 106 -2.96 -0.11 -1.03
CA ASP A 106 -2.48 -0.81 0.14
C ASP A 106 -3.30 -2.08 0.43
N VAL A 107 -2.59 -3.17 0.69
CA VAL A 107 -3.10 -4.41 1.28
C VAL A 107 -2.30 -4.64 2.54
N ASN A 108 -2.98 -4.81 3.67
CA ASN A 108 -2.31 -5.02 4.94
C ASN A 108 -1.62 -6.41 5.00
N ASP A 109 -0.38 -6.48 4.54
CA ASP A 109 0.49 -7.65 4.49
C ASP A 109 1.74 -7.51 5.39
N ASN A 110 1.92 -6.34 6.00
CA ASN A 110 3.05 -6.05 6.86
C ASN A 110 2.75 -6.40 8.32
N THR A 111 3.63 -7.20 8.92
CA THR A 111 3.51 -7.55 10.35
C THR A 111 4.07 -6.41 11.20
N PRO A 112 3.31 -5.87 12.17
CA PRO A 112 3.80 -4.81 13.03
C PRO A 112 4.98 -5.30 13.87
N MET A 113 6.04 -4.50 13.92
CA MET A 113 7.25 -4.83 14.67
C MET A 113 7.40 -3.96 15.92
N PHE A 114 7.88 -4.57 17.00
CA PHE A 114 8.26 -3.83 18.20
C PHE A 114 9.62 -3.16 18.00
N VAL A 115 9.72 -1.88 18.35
CA VAL A 115 10.96 -1.10 18.20
C VAL A 115 11.47 -0.58 19.54
N GLY A 116 12.78 -0.40 19.66
CA GLY A 116 13.41 -0.02 20.93
C GLY A 116 13.55 -1.19 21.91
N LEU A 117 13.58 -2.41 21.37
CA LEU A 117 13.98 -3.60 22.11
C LEU A 117 15.48 -3.54 22.41
N ASP A 118 15.88 -4.22 23.47
CA ASP A 118 17.28 -4.37 23.83
C ASP A 118 17.95 -5.53 23.07
N ARG A 119 19.17 -5.93 23.48
CA ARG A 119 19.95 -6.98 22.81
C ARG A 119 19.29 -8.37 22.89
N ASP A 120 18.44 -8.59 23.88
CA ASP A 120 17.74 -9.85 24.10
C ASP A 120 16.31 -9.83 23.53
N ASN A 121 15.98 -8.82 22.71
CA ASN A 121 14.67 -8.63 22.09
C ASN A 121 13.55 -8.39 23.14
N CYS A 122 13.90 -7.76 24.28
CA CYS A 122 13.01 -7.48 25.40
C CYS A 122 12.86 -5.97 25.64
N TYR A 123 11.77 -5.57 26.31
CA TYR A 123 11.62 -4.23 26.85
C TYR A 123 12.00 -4.24 28.33
N HIS A 124 12.87 -3.29 28.70
CA HIS A 124 13.27 -3.06 30.08
C HIS A 124 12.70 -1.76 30.59
N PHE A 125 11.75 -1.87 31.51
CA PHE A 125 11.20 -0.74 32.25
C PHE A 125 11.71 -0.80 33.67
N ARG A 126 12.10 0.36 34.23
CA ARG A 126 12.51 0.48 35.62
C ARG A 126 11.53 1.42 36.30
N ILE A 127 10.87 0.93 37.33
CA ILE A 127 10.00 1.70 38.21
C ILE A 127 10.62 1.69 39.60
N ALA A 128 10.55 2.83 40.30
CA ALA A 128 10.98 2.85 41.70
C ALA A 128 10.02 2.02 42.55
N GLU A 129 10.50 1.48 43.66
CA GLU A 129 9.60 0.91 44.67
C GLU A 129 8.67 2.00 45.26
N ASN A 130 7.54 1.59 45.83
CA ASN A 130 6.56 2.46 46.48
C ASN A 130 5.90 3.52 45.58
N GLN A 131 5.86 3.29 44.27
CA GLN A 131 5.07 4.15 43.39
C GLN A 131 3.57 3.97 43.63
N PRO A 132 2.77 5.05 43.52
CA PRO A 132 1.34 4.95 43.71
C PRO A 132 0.71 4.04 42.65
N PRO A 133 -0.46 3.45 42.95
CA PRO A 133 -1.23 2.67 41.98
C PRO A 133 -1.51 3.49 40.72
N ASN A 134 -1.51 2.83 39.57
CA ASN A 134 -1.64 3.45 38.24
C ASN A 134 -0.45 4.31 37.80
N THR A 135 0.72 4.13 38.40
CA THR A 135 1.94 4.75 37.89
C THR A 135 2.26 4.25 36.49
N TYR A 136 2.56 5.18 35.60
CA TYR A 136 2.99 4.89 34.24
C TYR A 136 4.39 4.25 34.25
N VAL A 137 4.49 3.03 33.72
CA VAL A 137 5.73 2.24 33.70
C VAL A 137 6.51 2.49 32.41
N GLY A 138 5.80 2.70 31.31
CA GLY A 138 6.41 2.90 30.01
C GLY A 138 5.46 2.62 28.86
N MET A 139 6.05 2.60 27.66
CA MET A 139 5.32 2.47 26.40
C MET A 139 5.94 1.39 25.55
N LEU A 140 5.11 0.52 25.00
CA LEU A 140 5.53 -0.30 23.87
C LEU A 140 5.46 0.57 22.63
N LYS A 141 6.60 0.74 21.97
CA LYS A 141 6.67 1.40 20.67
C LYS A 141 6.54 0.34 19.59
N ARG A 142 5.52 0.47 18.75
CA ARG A 142 5.43 -0.33 17.53
C ARG A 142 5.75 0.55 16.35
N PHE A 143 6.44 -0.04 15.38
CA PHE A 143 6.61 0.54 14.07
C PHE A 143 5.79 -0.30 13.12
N ASP A 144 4.79 0.34 12.57
CA ASP A 144 4.05 -0.13 11.42
C ASP A 144 4.35 0.89 10.34
N ILE A 145 4.87 0.44 9.20
CA ILE A 145 5.07 1.35 8.07
C ILE A 145 3.72 1.88 7.56
N TYR A 146 2.60 1.27 7.98
CA TYR A 146 1.25 1.67 7.60
C TYR A 146 0.33 2.00 8.76
N MET A 147 -0.19 3.21 8.71
CA MET A 147 -0.95 3.89 9.76
C MET A 147 -2.38 3.34 9.96
N LEU A 148 -2.71 2.13 9.47
CA LEU A 148 -4.10 1.63 9.40
C LEU A 148 -4.36 0.27 10.06
N ILE A 149 -3.44 -0.30 10.84
CA ILE A 149 -3.75 -1.53 11.60
C ILE A 149 -4.36 -1.21 12.96
N TRP A 150 -5.64 -1.58 13.14
CA TRP A 150 -6.28 -1.66 14.46
C TRP A 150 -5.74 -2.88 15.22
N LEU A 151 -4.67 -2.71 15.98
CA LEU A 151 -4.13 -3.80 16.80
C LEU A 151 -4.96 -4.00 18.08
N VAL A 152 -5.88 -4.97 18.05
CA VAL A 152 -6.42 -5.60 19.25
C VAL A 152 -5.39 -6.59 19.76
N PHE A 153 -4.79 -6.30 20.92
CA PHE A 153 -3.83 -7.18 21.56
C PHE A 153 -4.55 -8.38 22.18
N CYS A 154 -4.21 -9.60 21.76
CA CYS A 154 -4.56 -10.82 22.48
C CYS A 154 -3.27 -11.64 22.64
N PHE A 155 -2.83 -11.89 23.87
CA PHE A 155 -1.62 -12.67 24.13
C PHE A 155 -1.98 -14.11 24.48
N SER A 156 -1.49 -15.07 23.67
CA SER A 156 -1.40 -16.48 24.04
C SER A 156 -0.08 -16.73 24.76
N LYS A 157 -0.16 -17.08 26.05
CA LYS A 157 0.95 -17.43 26.95
C LYS A 157 1.94 -16.29 27.24
N LEU A 158 1.58 -15.45 28.21
CA LEU A 158 2.57 -14.92 29.16
C LEU A 158 2.41 -15.71 30.47
N ILE A 159 3.54 -16.10 31.07
CA ILE A 159 3.61 -16.57 32.44
C ILE A 159 3.41 -15.34 33.33
N PHE A 160 2.16 -14.99 33.60
CA PHE A 160 1.81 -13.88 34.48
C PHE A 160 1.57 -14.39 35.90
N TYR A 161 2.32 -13.85 36.86
CA TYR A 161 1.96 -13.85 38.28
C TYR A 161 0.99 -12.69 38.61
N GLY A 162 0.10 -12.30 37.69
CA GLY A 162 -1.00 -11.35 37.93
C GLY A 162 -0.63 -9.87 38.11
N MET A 163 0.61 -9.46 37.83
CA MET A 163 1.24 -8.26 38.36
C MET A 163 1.11 -6.95 37.54
N VAL A 164 0.54 -6.95 36.32
CA VAL A 164 0.36 -5.74 35.48
C VAL A 164 -0.98 -5.71 34.73
N SER A 165 -1.61 -4.53 34.56
CA SER A 165 -2.85 -4.34 33.78
C SER A 165 -2.65 -3.46 32.55
N LEU A 166 -3.18 -3.88 31.40
CA LEU A 166 -3.23 -3.06 30.18
C LEU A 166 -4.58 -2.37 30.09
N THR A 167 -4.60 -1.03 30.05
CA THR A 167 -5.84 -0.27 29.81
C THR A 167 -6.21 -0.35 28.32
N PRO A 168 -7.37 -0.91 27.93
CA PRO A 168 -7.88 -0.71 26.58
C PRO A 168 -8.40 0.73 26.47
N CYS A 169 -7.63 1.61 25.82
CA CYS A 169 -8.10 2.95 25.52
C CYS A 169 -9.19 2.87 24.44
N LEU A 170 -10.44 3.02 24.88
CA LEU A 170 -11.58 3.29 24.01
C LEU A 170 -11.44 4.74 23.49
N THR A 171 -10.90 4.85 22.28
CA THR A 171 -11.03 5.95 21.30
C THR A 171 -10.73 7.38 21.75
N LEU A 172 -9.58 7.93 21.33
CA LEU A 172 -9.53 9.30 20.82
C LEU A 172 -8.37 9.48 19.83
N LEU A 173 -8.73 9.52 18.55
CA LEU A 173 -8.25 10.39 17.48
C LEU A 173 -6.82 10.97 17.61
N LEU A 174 -6.02 10.63 16.58
CA LEU A 174 -4.65 11.08 16.27
C LEU A 174 -3.56 10.23 16.98
N TYR A 175 -2.71 9.57 16.18
CA TYR A 175 -1.51 8.75 16.54
C TYR A 175 -1.75 7.25 16.85
N PRO A 176 -1.25 6.29 16.02
CA PRO A 176 -1.52 4.86 16.21
C PRO A 176 -0.40 4.00 16.83
N ASN A 177 0.72 4.56 17.31
CA ASN A 177 1.91 3.71 17.52
C ASN A 177 2.21 3.26 18.95
N LEU A 178 1.33 3.55 19.93
CA LEU A 178 1.71 3.53 21.34
C LEU A 178 0.64 2.92 22.24
N LYS A 179 1.01 1.87 23.01
CA LYS A 179 0.16 1.32 24.07
C LYS A 179 0.80 1.59 25.44
N PRO A 180 0.11 2.29 26.35
CA PRO A 180 0.63 2.56 27.70
C PRO A 180 0.59 1.29 28.56
N ILE A 181 1.63 1.10 29.37
CA ILE A 181 1.71 0.08 30.41
C ILE A 181 1.62 0.77 31.77
N VAL A 182 0.75 0.25 32.63
CA VAL A 182 0.45 0.85 33.94
C VAL A 182 0.62 -0.20 35.03
N ALA A 183 1.35 0.15 36.09
CA ALA A 183 1.53 -0.70 37.25
C ALA A 183 0.24 -0.74 38.10
N PRO A 184 -0.25 -1.92 38.49
CA PRO A 184 -1.33 -2.06 39.44
C PRO A 184 -0.81 -1.80 40.85
N GLU A 185 -1.74 -1.79 41.79
CA GLU A 185 -1.61 -1.29 43.17
C GLU A 185 -0.56 -2.00 44.05
N TRP A 186 0.09 -3.06 43.57
CA TRP A 186 0.93 -3.96 44.40
C TRP A 186 2.23 -4.44 43.72
N LEU A 187 2.74 -3.75 42.69
CA LEU A 187 3.89 -4.23 41.90
C LEU A 187 5.26 -4.01 42.58
N GLN A 188 6.09 -5.06 42.65
CA GLN A 188 7.53 -5.00 42.93
C GLN A 188 8.29 -5.83 41.87
N ASP A 189 9.05 -5.12 41.02
CA ASP A 189 9.92 -5.54 39.90
C ASP A 189 9.29 -6.29 38.70
N GLU A 190 9.52 -5.81 37.46
CA GLU A 190 9.19 -6.57 36.24
C GLU A 190 10.11 -6.33 35.02
N PHE A 191 10.25 -7.41 34.23
CA PHE A 191 10.91 -7.54 32.93
C PHE A 191 9.89 -8.08 31.91
N ILE A 192 9.81 -7.53 30.69
CA ILE A 192 8.90 -8.04 29.66
C ILE A 192 9.72 -8.60 28.48
N CYS A 193 9.77 -9.93 28.36
CA CYS A 193 10.37 -10.60 27.22
C CYS A 193 9.33 -11.06 26.18
N ASN A 194 9.71 -10.90 24.92
CA ASN A 194 8.85 -11.21 23.78
C ASN A 194 9.10 -12.66 23.34
N SER A 195 8.31 -13.62 23.83
CA SER A 195 8.30 -14.97 23.24
C SER A 195 7.39 -14.98 22.02
N TYR A 196 8.00 -14.98 20.83
CA TYR A 196 7.48 -15.44 19.53
C TYR A 196 5.96 -15.35 19.31
N LEU A 197 5.51 -14.30 18.62
CA LEU A 197 4.29 -14.37 17.81
C LEU A 197 4.64 -14.99 16.46
N LYS A 198 4.67 -16.32 16.42
CA LYS A 198 4.37 -17.10 15.21
C LYS A 198 2.96 -17.65 15.40
N GLU A 199 2.18 -17.58 14.34
CA GLU A 199 0.78 -18.05 14.17
C GLU A 199 -0.32 -17.06 14.59
N LEU A 200 -0.95 -16.46 13.58
CA LEU A 200 -2.36 -16.71 13.26
C LEU A 200 -2.72 -16.10 11.89
N LEU A 201 -3.11 -17.01 10.98
CA LEU A 201 -3.48 -16.90 9.56
C LEU A 201 -2.31 -16.92 8.56
#